data_AF-A0A2M7VLB8-F1
#
_entry.id   AF-A0A2M7VLB8-F1
#
_cell.length_a   1.000
_cell.length_b   1.000
_cell.length_c   1.000
_cell.angle_alpha   90.00
_cell.angle_beta   90.00
_cell.angle_gamma   90.00
#
_symmetry.space_group_name_H-M   'P 1'
#
loop_
_entity.id
_entity.type
_entity.pdbx_description
1 polymer ?
#
loop_
_entity_poly.entity_id
_entity_poly.type
_entity_poly.pdbx_seq_one_letter_code
_entity_poly.pdbx_strand_id
1 'polypeptide(L)'
;MNQNLLLNLLISGINLFILIRYTHLLYHKKISPSLAMWTFFSMAIAISLLTYFSYGTHRLSDNLLNVTDLILVVGVSIAIVIWGDHTSRFNKFDLGCLTAVFIIVLFWLVSNNHLVTNLAVQGIMVISYFPVVKRMITHQKNTEDFTVWMVSLLAPIFSLFASSGILASIYAIRGITCAGTLLLLMLFFHLKNKEKKIGDNASHKKSVTNL
;
A
#
# COMPACT_ATOMS: atom_id res chain seq x y z
N MET A 1 15.98 8.69 26.71
CA MET A 1 15.47 7.70 25.74
C MET A 1 15.92 8.14 24.36
N ASN A 2 16.65 7.30 23.62
CA ASN A 2 17.19 7.68 22.29
C ASN A 2 16.03 8.03 21.34
N GLN A 3 16.09 9.19 20.70
CA GLN A 3 15.08 9.68 19.75
C GLN A 3 14.74 8.65 18.67
N ASN A 4 15.74 7.90 18.20
CA ASN A 4 15.58 6.82 17.22
C ASN A 4 14.75 5.64 17.74
N LEU A 5 14.86 5.32 19.04
CA LEU A 5 14.11 4.22 19.64
C LEU A 5 12.61 4.58 19.74
N LEU A 6 12.30 5.81 20.13
CA LEU A 6 10.93 6.30 20.26
C LEU A 6 10.24 6.32 18.89
N LEU A 7 10.93 6.82 17.86
CA LEU A 7 10.43 6.86 16.49
C LEU A 7 10.19 5.45 15.93
N ASN A 8 11.12 4.52 16.16
CA ASN A 8 11.00 3.13 15.75
C ASN A 8 9.81 2.41 16.42
N LEU A 9 9.59 2.62 17.73
CA LEU A 9 8.44 2.06 18.44
C LEU A 9 7.11 2.63 17.94
N LEU A 10 7.07 3.93 17.65
CA LEU A 10 5.88 4.60 17.12
C LEU A 10 5.49 4.03 15.74
N ILE A 11 6.46 3.90 14.83
CA ILE A 11 6.21 3.34 13.49
C ILE A 11 5.81 1.87 13.57
N SER A 12 6.47 1.09 14.42
CA SER A 12 6.09 -0.31 14.66
C SER A 12 4.65 -0.43 15.17
N GLY A 13 4.24 0.46 16.08
CA GLY A 13 2.87 0.54 16.58
C GLY A 13 1.85 0.90 15.50
N ILE A 14 2.20 1.84 14.62
CA ILE A 14 1.38 2.19 13.44
C ILE A 14 1.20 0.97 12.53
N ASN A 15 2.29 0.28 12.18
CA ASN A 15 2.25 -0.89 11.31
C ASN A 15 1.42 -2.03 11.90
N LEU A 16 1.56 -2.26 13.21
CA LEU A 16 0.75 -3.25 13.92
C LEU A 16 -0.74 -2.86 13.93
N PHE A 17 -1.06 -1.60 14.19
CA PHE A 17 -2.44 -1.10 14.13
C PHE A 17 -3.04 -1.30 12.73
N ILE A 18 -2.29 -0.96 11.68
CA ILE A 18 -2.73 -1.14 10.29
C ILE A 18 -3.00 -2.63 10.02
N LEU A 19 -2.07 -3.51 10.38
CA LEU A 19 -2.19 -4.95 10.14
C LEU A 19 -3.43 -5.54 10.83
N ILE A 20 -3.63 -5.22 12.11
CA ILE A 20 -4.78 -5.67 12.90
C ILE A 20 -6.08 -5.15 12.26
N ARG A 21 -6.13 -3.87 11.93
CA ARG A 21 -7.32 -3.25 11.32
C ARG A 21 -7.63 -3.84 9.95
N TYR A 22 -6.63 -4.02 9.08
CA TYR A 22 -6.82 -4.66 7.76
C TYR A 22 -7.38 -6.06 7.91
N THR A 23 -6.76 -6.85 8.79
CA THR A 23 -7.15 -8.24 9.02
C THR A 23 -8.59 -8.33 9.54
N HIS A 24 -8.95 -7.49 10.51
CA HIS A 24 -10.32 -7.42 11.02
C HIS A 24 -11.34 -7.02 9.93
N LEU A 25 -11.02 -6.02 9.10
CA LEU A 25 -11.91 -5.59 8.02
C LEU A 25 -12.04 -6.65 6.91
N LEU A 26 -10.97 -7.37 6.60
CA LEU A 26 -10.97 -8.51 5.68
C LEU A 26 -11.80 -9.67 6.22
N TYR A 27 -11.61 -10.03 7.49
CA TYR A 27 -12.38 -11.07 8.17
C TYR A 27 -13.88 -10.79 8.11
N HIS A 28 -14.29 -9.54 8.36
CA HIS A 28 -15.68 -9.10 8.25
C HIS A 28 -16.14 -8.71 6.84
N LYS A 29 -15.33 -8.97 5.79
CA LYS A 29 -15.65 -8.70 4.38
C LYS A 29 -16.08 -7.24 4.10
N LYS A 30 -15.55 -6.29 4.88
CA LYS A 30 -15.85 -4.85 4.73
C LYS A 30 -15.01 -4.17 3.64
N ILE A 31 -13.88 -4.78 3.28
CA ILE A 31 -12.97 -4.30 2.24
C ILE A 31 -12.65 -5.43 1.25
N SER A 32 -12.19 -5.07 0.06
CA SER A 32 -11.85 -6.00 -1.04
C SER A 32 -10.51 -5.62 -1.69
N PRO A 33 -9.42 -5.58 -0.90
CA PRO A 33 -8.15 -4.99 -1.31
C PRO A 33 -7.36 -5.83 -2.30
N SER A 34 -6.50 -5.19 -3.09
CA SER A 34 -5.75 -5.87 -4.17
C SER A 34 -4.59 -6.71 -3.67
N LEU A 35 -4.69 -8.05 -3.77
CA LEU A 35 -3.58 -8.95 -3.42
C LEU A 35 -2.30 -8.63 -4.20
N ALA A 36 -2.43 -8.26 -5.47
CA ALA A 36 -1.30 -7.92 -6.32
C ALA A 36 -0.50 -6.73 -5.77
N MET A 37 -1.18 -5.66 -5.34
CA MET A 37 -0.53 -4.49 -4.73
C MET A 37 0.29 -4.88 -3.49
N TRP A 38 -0.31 -5.62 -2.56
CA TRP A 38 0.35 -6.04 -1.32
C TRP A 38 1.51 -7.02 -1.56
N THR A 39 1.38 -7.87 -2.59
CA THR A 39 2.46 -8.77 -3.03
C THR A 39 3.64 -7.97 -3.61
N PHE A 40 3.37 -6.94 -4.42
CA PHE A 40 4.41 -6.12 -5.02
C PHE A 40 5.14 -5.25 -3.98
N PHE A 41 4.40 -4.72 -2.99
CA PHE A 41 5.02 -4.08 -1.82
C PHE A 41 5.90 -5.06 -1.03
N SER A 42 5.45 -6.30 -0.83
CA SER A 42 6.25 -7.34 -0.18
C SER A 42 7.58 -7.59 -0.90
N MET A 43 7.55 -7.69 -2.23
CA MET A 43 8.77 -7.83 -3.03
C MET A 43 9.68 -6.60 -2.93
N ALA A 44 9.13 -5.39 -3.03
CA ALA A 44 9.90 -4.16 -2.93
C ALA A 44 10.63 -4.03 -1.58
N ILE A 45 9.92 -4.28 -0.48
CA ILE A 45 10.48 -4.20 0.87
C ILE A 45 11.48 -5.34 1.12
N ALA A 46 11.22 -6.55 0.61
CA ALA A 46 12.17 -7.66 0.69
C ALA A 46 13.49 -7.33 -0.02
N ILE A 47 13.45 -6.76 -1.22
CA ILE A 47 14.66 -6.31 -1.95
C ILE A 47 15.41 -5.24 -1.17
N SER A 48 14.67 -4.29 -0.58
CA SER A 48 15.24 -3.23 0.27
C SER A 48 15.99 -3.81 1.48
N LEU A 49 15.39 -4.79 2.18
CA LEU A 49 16.01 -5.49 3.31
C LEU A 49 17.21 -6.36 2.90
N LEU A 50 17.07 -7.15 1.84
CA LEU A 50 18.15 -8.00 1.34
C LEU A 50 19.36 -7.16 0.94
N THR A 51 19.13 -6.04 0.27
CA THR A 51 20.23 -5.11 -0.06
C THR A 51 20.84 -4.54 1.21
N TYR A 52 20.04 -4.13 2.19
CA TYR A 52 20.55 -3.64 3.46
C TYR A 52 21.45 -4.65 4.17
N PHE A 53 21.06 -5.92 4.24
CA PHE A 53 21.89 -6.96 4.87
C PHE A 53 23.09 -7.40 4.04
N SER A 54 23.05 -7.23 2.72
CA SER A 54 24.18 -7.61 1.84
C SER A 54 25.41 -6.70 1.98
N TYR A 55 25.27 -5.49 2.54
CA TYR A 55 26.35 -4.51 2.61
C TYR A 55 26.74 -4.19 4.06
N GLY A 56 27.58 -5.00 4.72
CA GLY A 56 28.21 -4.64 6.00
C GLY A 56 27.57 -5.25 7.26
N THR A 57 28.07 -4.87 8.44
CA THR A 57 27.61 -5.41 9.74
C THR A 57 26.38 -4.66 10.24
N HIS A 58 25.22 -5.03 9.72
CA HIS A 58 23.96 -4.40 10.07
C HIS A 58 23.15 -5.19 11.09
N ARG A 59 22.59 -4.51 12.11
CA ARG A 59 21.63 -5.12 13.03
C ARG A 59 20.20 -4.91 12.53
N LEU A 60 19.31 -5.85 12.83
CA LEU A 60 17.87 -5.74 12.55
C LEU A 60 17.25 -4.48 13.18
N SER A 61 17.75 -4.07 14.36
CA SER A 61 17.30 -2.89 15.09
C SER A 61 17.53 -1.58 14.32
N ASP A 62 18.52 -1.55 13.45
CA ASP A 62 18.95 -0.35 12.75
C ASP A 62 18.06 -0.06 11.53
N ASN A 63 17.31 -1.07 11.08
CA ASN A 63 16.34 -0.96 10.00
C ASN A 63 14.98 -1.56 10.39
N LEU A 64 14.56 -1.28 11.63
CA LEU A 64 13.32 -1.81 12.19
C LEU A 64 12.09 -1.39 11.38
N LEU A 65 12.12 -0.21 10.77
CA LEU A 65 11.07 0.28 9.87
C LEU A 65 10.82 -0.71 8.74
N ASN A 66 11.83 -1.03 7.93
CA ASN A 66 11.66 -1.97 6.82
C ASN A 66 11.24 -3.37 7.31
N VAL A 67 11.72 -3.82 8.47
CA VAL A 67 11.34 -5.12 9.06
C VAL A 67 9.85 -5.13 9.41
N THR A 68 9.36 -4.08 10.08
CA THR A 68 7.93 -3.99 10.44
C THR A 68 7.04 -3.75 9.23
N ASP A 69 7.51 -3.01 8.24
CA ASP A 69 6.83 -2.85 6.95
C ASP A 69 6.70 -4.20 6.26
N LEU A 70 7.76 -5.04 6.25
CA LEU A 70 7.72 -6.38 5.66
C LEU A 70 6.67 -7.25 6.37
N ILE A 71 6.65 -7.25 7.70
CA ILE A 71 5.65 -7.98 8.50
C ILE A 71 4.23 -7.50 8.15
N LEU A 72 4.03 -6.18 8.03
CA LEU A 72 2.76 -5.61 7.65
C LEU A 72 2.32 -6.08 6.26
N VAL A 73 3.14 -5.88 5.23
CA VAL A 73 2.71 -6.14 3.84
C VAL A 73 2.56 -7.63 3.55
N VAL A 74 3.41 -8.48 4.14
CA VAL A 74 3.29 -9.93 4.05
C VAL A 74 2.07 -10.40 4.84
N GLY A 75 1.88 -9.90 6.06
CA GLY A 75 0.73 -10.22 6.90
C GLY A 75 -0.60 -9.87 6.24
N VAL A 76 -0.71 -8.67 5.65
CA VAL A 76 -1.89 -8.27 4.88
C VAL A 76 -2.06 -9.15 3.64
N SER A 77 -0.99 -9.47 2.92
CA SER A 77 -1.06 -10.38 1.77
C SER A 77 -1.61 -11.75 2.16
N ILE A 78 -1.12 -12.34 3.25
CA ILE A 78 -1.62 -13.60 3.81
C ILE A 78 -3.08 -13.47 4.21
N ALA A 79 -3.46 -12.40 4.92
CA ALA A 79 -4.84 -12.14 5.30
C ALA A 79 -5.78 -12.04 4.09
N ILE A 80 -5.32 -11.47 2.97
CA ILE A 80 -6.08 -11.42 1.71
C ILE A 80 -6.17 -12.80 1.06
N VAL A 81 -5.13 -13.64 1.13
CA VAL A 81 -5.20 -15.01 0.61
C VAL A 81 -6.24 -15.84 1.37
N ILE A 82 -6.29 -15.69 2.70
CA ILE A 82 -7.20 -16.45 3.57
C ILE A 82 -8.63 -15.89 3.53
N TRP A 83 -8.79 -14.57 3.68
CA TRP A 83 -10.08 -13.89 3.84
C TRP A 83 -10.44 -12.90 2.74
N GLY A 84 -9.64 -12.76 1.68
CA GLY A 84 -10.01 -11.94 0.52
C GLY A 84 -11.19 -12.54 -0.26
N ASP A 85 -11.81 -11.73 -1.11
CA ASP A 85 -12.83 -12.21 -2.05
C ASP A 85 -12.19 -12.71 -3.36
N HIS A 86 -12.98 -13.31 -4.25
CA HIS A 86 -12.46 -13.81 -5.54
C HIS A 86 -11.89 -12.69 -6.41
N THR A 87 -12.46 -11.49 -6.30
CA THR A 87 -11.99 -10.29 -7.01
C THR A 87 -10.61 -9.86 -6.54
N SER A 88 -10.22 -10.30 -5.33
CA SER A 88 -8.95 -10.02 -4.69
C SER A 88 -7.74 -10.63 -5.38
N ARG A 89 -7.95 -11.69 -6.17
CA ARG A 89 -6.91 -12.48 -6.82
C ARG A 89 -6.30 -11.79 -8.04
N PHE A 90 -5.16 -12.32 -8.47
CA PHE A 90 -4.44 -11.87 -9.66
C PHE A 90 -5.30 -12.01 -10.93
N ASN A 91 -5.32 -10.96 -11.72
CA ASN A 91 -5.90 -10.97 -13.08
C ASN A 91 -4.80 -10.75 -14.14
N LYS A 92 -5.16 -10.80 -15.43
CA LYS A 92 -4.20 -10.65 -16.56
C LYS A 92 -3.42 -9.34 -16.53
N PHE A 93 -4.01 -8.25 -16.03
CA PHE A 93 -3.33 -6.97 -15.89
C PHE A 93 -2.34 -6.99 -14.73
N ASP A 94 -2.72 -7.61 -13.60
CA ASP A 94 -1.80 -7.79 -12.48
C ASP A 94 -0.59 -8.62 -12.91
N LEU A 95 -0.77 -9.62 -13.79
CA LEU A 95 0.33 -10.39 -14.37
C LEU A 95 1.25 -9.52 -15.25
N GLY A 96 0.69 -8.58 -15.99
CA GLY A 96 1.47 -7.57 -16.73
C GLY A 96 2.31 -6.70 -15.79
N CYS A 97 1.72 -6.21 -14.70
CA CYS A 97 2.44 -5.47 -13.67
C CYS A 97 3.52 -6.34 -12.99
N LEU A 98 3.21 -7.60 -12.69
CA LEU A 98 4.18 -8.55 -12.12
C LEU A 98 5.35 -8.78 -13.06
N THR A 99 5.12 -8.84 -14.38
CA THR A 99 6.19 -8.96 -15.38
C THR A 99 7.11 -7.73 -15.35
N ALA A 100 6.55 -6.52 -15.27
CA ALA A 100 7.35 -5.30 -15.13
C ALA A 100 8.16 -5.29 -13.82
N VAL A 101 7.55 -5.69 -12.70
CA VAL A 101 8.24 -5.85 -11.41
C VAL A 101 9.39 -6.86 -11.55
N PHE A 102 9.15 -8.01 -12.17
CA PHE A 102 10.16 -9.05 -12.36
C PHE A 102 11.35 -8.56 -13.20
N ILE A 103 11.10 -7.79 -14.27
CA ILE A 103 12.16 -7.16 -15.07
C ILE A 103 13.01 -6.21 -14.21
N ILE A 104 12.38 -5.42 -13.35
CA ILE A 104 13.10 -4.53 -12.41
C ILE A 104 13.96 -5.34 -11.44
N VAL A 105 13.45 -6.46 -10.91
CA VAL A 105 14.23 -7.34 -10.03
C VAL A 105 15.43 -7.96 -10.75
N LEU A 106 15.26 -8.43 -11.99
CA LEU A 106 16.37 -8.97 -12.78
C LEU A 106 17.44 -7.90 -13.05
N PHE A 107 17.03 -6.68 -13.38
CA PHE A 107 17.95 -5.55 -13.57
C PHE A 107 18.72 -5.22 -12.29
N TRP A 108 18.04 -5.27 -11.13
CA TRP A 108 18.66 -5.06 -9.82
C TRP A 108 19.72 -6.12 -9.50
N LEU A 109 19.46 -7.41 -9.76
CA LEU A 109 20.40 -8.51 -9.49
C LEU A 109 21.75 -8.35 -10.19
N VAL A 110 21.79 -7.71 -11.35
CA VAL A 110 23.02 -7.50 -12.13
C VAL A 110 23.75 -6.21 -11.73
N SER A 111 23.01 -5.19 -11.28
CA SER A 111 23.54 -3.82 -11.19
C SER A 111 24.41 -3.54 -9.96
N ASN A 112 24.27 -4.29 -8.86
CA ASN A 112 25.04 -4.16 -7.60
C ASN A 112 25.28 -2.71 -7.11
N ASN A 113 24.33 -1.79 -7.34
CA ASN A 113 24.48 -0.38 -7.02
C ASN A 113 23.34 0.11 -6.12
N HIS A 114 23.68 0.76 -4.99
CA HIS A 114 22.70 1.29 -4.03
C HIS A 114 21.69 2.26 -4.63
N LEU A 115 22.09 3.10 -5.59
CA LEU A 115 21.19 4.03 -6.28
C LEU A 115 20.18 3.26 -7.14
N VAL A 116 20.66 2.26 -7.87
CA VAL A 116 19.82 1.41 -8.72
C VAL A 116 18.83 0.63 -7.88
N THR A 117 19.26 0.06 -6.74
CA THR A 117 18.35 -0.60 -5.79
C THR A 117 17.26 0.37 -5.32
N ASN A 118 17.62 1.58 -4.89
CA ASN A 118 16.64 2.54 -4.40
C ASN A 118 15.62 2.88 -5.50
N LEU A 119 16.07 3.20 -6.71
CA LEU A 119 15.19 3.51 -7.83
C LEU A 119 14.32 2.32 -8.24
N ALA A 120 14.87 1.10 -8.25
CA ALA A 120 14.15 -0.13 -8.52
C ALA A 120 13.01 -0.33 -7.51
N VAL A 121 13.30 -0.22 -6.21
CA VAL A 121 12.31 -0.31 -5.14
C VAL A 121 11.23 0.75 -5.31
N GLN A 122 11.60 2.02 -5.56
CA GLN A 122 10.60 3.08 -5.80
C GLN A 122 9.73 2.78 -7.03
N GLY A 123 10.32 2.28 -8.11
CA GLY A 123 9.61 1.90 -9.32
C GLY A 123 8.58 0.80 -9.08
N ILE A 124 8.98 -0.26 -8.36
CA ILE A 124 8.06 -1.33 -7.96
C ILE A 124 6.93 -0.75 -7.10
N MET A 125 7.26 0.08 -6.09
CA MET A 125 6.26 0.71 -5.22
C MET A 125 5.23 1.53 -6.00
N VAL A 126 5.63 2.26 -7.04
CA VAL A 126 4.70 3.01 -7.90
C VAL A 126 3.81 2.07 -8.72
N ILE A 127 4.40 1.05 -9.35
CA ILE A 127 3.65 0.05 -10.16
C ILE A 127 2.61 -0.67 -9.31
N SER A 128 2.90 -0.92 -8.02
CA SER A 128 1.96 -1.54 -7.06
C SER A 128 0.62 -0.83 -6.92
N TYR A 129 0.54 0.48 -7.19
CA TYR A 129 -0.73 1.20 -7.11
C TYR A 129 -1.65 0.92 -8.31
N PHE A 130 -1.13 0.44 -9.44
CA PHE A 130 -1.96 0.21 -10.62
C PHE A 130 -3.02 -0.88 -10.44
N PRO A 131 -2.73 -2.05 -9.85
CA PRO A 131 -3.75 -3.05 -9.53
C PRO A 131 -4.92 -2.51 -8.70
N VAL A 132 -4.65 -1.70 -7.67
CA VAL A 132 -5.71 -1.14 -6.81
C VAL A 132 -6.54 -0.08 -7.54
N VAL A 133 -5.90 0.79 -8.32
CA VAL A 133 -6.58 1.81 -9.14
C VAL A 133 -7.49 1.14 -10.15
N LYS A 134 -6.97 0.17 -10.91
CA LYS A 134 -7.76 -0.59 -11.89
C LYS A 134 -8.96 -1.26 -11.22
N ARG A 135 -8.77 -1.83 -10.03
CA ARG A 135 -9.85 -2.48 -9.30
C ARG A 135 -10.96 -1.51 -8.90
N MET A 136 -10.62 -0.36 -8.30
CA MET A 136 -11.63 0.64 -7.92
C MET A 136 -12.43 1.13 -9.12
N ILE A 137 -11.76 1.34 -10.26
CA ILE A 137 -12.41 1.68 -11.54
C ILE A 137 -13.32 0.56 -12.01
N THR A 138 -12.88 -0.70 -11.94
CA THR A 138 -13.66 -1.85 -12.44
C THR A 138 -14.90 -2.11 -11.58
N HIS A 139 -14.77 -2.07 -10.25
CA HIS A 139 -15.89 -2.32 -9.33
C HIS A 139 -16.70 -1.07 -8.99
N GLN A 140 -16.29 0.11 -9.48
CA GLN A 140 -16.93 1.40 -9.23
C GLN A 140 -17.17 1.65 -7.73
N LYS A 141 -16.29 1.15 -6.87
CA LYS A 141 -16.39 1.28 -5.40
C LYS A 141 -15.02 1.43 -4.78
N ASN A 142 -14.99 2.07 -3.61
CA ASN A 142 -13.81 2.04 -2.77
C ASN A 142 -13.60 0.61 -2.25
N THR A 143 -12.41 0.05 -2.50
CA THR A 143 -12.04 -1.30 -2.09
C THR A 143 -11.14 -1.35 -0.86
N GLU A 144 -10.66 -0.20 -0.40
CA GLU A 144 -9.65 -0.04 0.65
C GLU A 144 -10.20 0.75 1.85
N ASP A 145 -9.53 0.70 3.01
CA ASP A 145 -9.94 1.43 4.21
C ASP A 145 -9.28 2.82 4.30
N PHE A 146 -10.08 3.88 4.41
CA PHE A 146 -9.55 5.25 4.50
C PHE A 146 -8.64 5.47 5.69
N THR A 147 -9.00 4.93 6.86
CA THR A 147 -8.23 5.15 8.09
C THR A 147 -6.83 4.58 7.95
N VAL A 148 -6.68 3.39 7.37
CA VAL A 148 -5.37 2.80 7.13
C VAL A 148 -4.52 3.66 6.22
N TRP A 149 -5.06 4.12 5.09
CA TRP A 149 -4.29 4.90 4.12
C TRP A 149 -3.95 6.30 4.63
N MET A 150 -4.82 6.92 5.45
CA MET A 150 -4.52 8.18 6.14
C MET A 150 -3.39 8.00 7.16
N VAL A 151 -3.44 6.94 7.97
CA VAL A 151 -2.38 6.66 8.95
C VAL A 151 -1.07 6.32 8.24
N SER A 152 -1.13 5.58 7.13
CA SER A 152 0.04 5.24 6.30
C SER A 152 0.68 6.48 5.67
N LEU A 153 -0.10 7.53 5.38
CA LEU A 153 0.39 8.80 4.84
C LEU A 153 1.22 9.59 5.87
N LEU A 154 1.01 9.38 7.17
CA LEU A 154 1.78 10.07 8.21
C LEU A 154 3.26 9.68 8.19
N ALA A 155 3.58 8.42 7.86
CA ALA A 155 4.95 7.94 7.83
C ALA A 155 5.85 8.71 6.85
N PRO A 156 5.52 8.85 5.55
CA PRO A 156 6.33 9.64 4.62
C PRO A 156 6.30 11.14 4.94
N ILE A 157 5.23 11.67 5.54
CA ILE A 157 5.19 13.06 6.00
C ILE A 157 6.24 13.29 7.09
N PHE A 158 6.28 12.46 8.13
CA PHE A 158 7.28 12.56 9.18
C PHE A 158 8.70 12.32 8.66
N SER A 159 8.87 11.40 7.71
CA SER A 159 10.15 11.15 7.05
C SER A 159 10.67 12.37 6.28
N LEU A 160 9.79 13.15 5.66
CA LEU A 160 10.17 14.37 4.93
C LEU A 160 10.75 15.44 5.86
N PHE A 161 10.20 15.59 7.07
CA PHE A 161 10.72 16.54 8.07
C PHE A 161 12.00 16.07 8.76
N ALA A 162 12.21 14.76 8.84
CA ALA A 162 13.32 14.16 9.55
C ALA A 162 14.58 13.91 8.68
N SER A 163 14.47 13.97 7.35
CA SER A 163 15.55 13.57 6.44
C SER A 163 16.23 14.74 5.71
N SER A 164 17.55 14.65 5.55
CA SER A 164 18.40 15.66 4.91
C SER A 164 19.05 15.21 3.58
N GLY A 165 18.55 14.13 2.96
CA GLY A 165 19.14 13.53 1.76
C GLY A 165 18.20 13.38 0.57
N ILE A 166 18.72 13.55 -0.65
CA ILE A 166 17.95 13.51 -1.91
C ILE A 166 17.15 12.21 -2.06
N LEU A 167 17.75 11.05 -1.78
CA LEU A 167 17.06 9.75 -1.90
C LEU A 167 15.92 9.61 -0.88
N ALA A 168 16.10 10.13 0.33
CA ALA A 168 15.06 10.12 1.36
C ALA A 168 13.90 11.06 1.01
N SER A 169 14.20 12.23 0.42
CA SER A 169 13.19 13.13 -0.11
C SER A 169 12.40 12.48 -1.26
N ILE A 170 13.06 11.78 -2.19
CA ILE A 170 12.38 11.03 -3.27
C ILE A 170 11.44 9.97 -2.69
N TYR A 171 11.90 9.21 -1.69
CA TYR A 171 11.08 8.20 -1.00
C TYR A 171 9.82 8.83 -0.38
N ALA A 172 9.99 9.91 0.36
CA ALA A 172 8.91 10.60 1.08
C ALA A 172 7.91 11.25 0.11
N ILE A 173 8.39 12.00 -0.88
CA ILE A 173 7.56 12.64 -1.90
C ILE A 173 6.76 11.58 -2.66
N ARG A 174 7.39 10.49 -3.10
CA ARG A 174 6.69 9.39 -3.76
C ARG A 174 5.60 8.80 -2.87
N GLY A 175 5.86 8.65 -1.57
CA GLY A 175 4.87 8.21 -0.58
C GLY A 175 3.67 9.12 -0.50
N ILE A 176 3.92 10.40 -0.35
CA ILE A 176 2.88 11.42 -0.24
C ILE A 176 2.06 11.48 -1.53
N THR A 177 2.71 11.51 -2.70
CA THR A 177 2.02 11.58 -3.99
C THR A 177 1.19 10.34 -4.26
N CYS A 178 1.73 9.14 -4.10
CA CYS A 178 0.98 7.91 -4.40
C CYS A 178 -0.16 7.66 -3.40
N ALA A 179 0.11 7.76 -2.10
CA ALA A 179 -0.92 7.53 -1.08
C ALA A 179 -1.98 8.64 -1.09
N GLY A 180 -1.57 9.90 -1.32
CA GLY A 180 -2.50 11.02 -1.48
C GLY A 180 -3.40 10.85 -2.71
N THR A 181 -2.84 10.46 -3.85
CA THR A 181 -3.63 10.19 -5.07
C THR A 181 -4.60 9.03 -4.86
N LEU A 182 -4.17 7.97 -4.16
CA LEU A 182 -5.05 6.86 -3.82
C LEU A 182 -6.19 7.30 -2.89
N LEU A 183 -5.91 8.10 -1.86
CA LEU A 183 -6.94 8.65 -0.96
C LEU A 183 -7.95 9.52 -1.71
N LEU A 184 -7.49 10.35 -2.66
CA LEU A 184 -8.39 11.14 -3.52
C LEU A 184 -9.26 10.24 -4.39
N LEU A 185 -8.70 9.16 -4.95
CA LEU A 185 -9.46 8.19 -5.74
C LEU A 185 -10.51 7.46 -4.89
N MET A 186 -10.14 7.07 -3.66
CA MET A 186 -11.06 6.47 -2.70
C MET A 186 -12.21 7.42 -2.37
N LEU A 187 -11.91 8.70 -2.14
CA LEU A 187 -12.90 9.75 -1.86
C LEU A 187 -13.84 9.93 -3.05
N PHE A 188 -13.30 10.00 -4.26
CA PHE A 188 -14.08 10.09 -5.49
C PHE A 188 -15.12 8.96 -5.61
N PHE A 189 -14.69 7.69 -5.45
CA PHE A 189 -15.63 6.56 -5.53
C PHE A 189 -16.58 6.47 -4.34
N HIS A 190 -16.21 6.98 -3.17
CA HIS A 190 -17.10 7.08 -2.03
C HIS A 190 -18.25 8.07 -2.29
N LEU A 191 -17.93 9.27 -2.77
CA LEU A 191 -18.91 10.31 -3.09
C LEU A 191 -19.84 9.88 -4.24
N LYS A 192 -19.28 9.35 -5.32
CA LYS A 192 -20.05 8.85 -6.47
C LYS A 192 -21.08 7.79 -6.08
N ASN A 193 -20.71 6.87 -5.20
CA ASN A 193 -21.64 5.85 -4.71
C ASN A 193 -22.71 6.39 -3.77
N LYS A 194 -22.40 7.45 -3.02
CA LYS A 194 -23.38 8.12 -2.16
C LYS A 194 -24.44 8.83 -3.00
N GLU A 195 -24.03 9.54 -4.05
CA GLU A 195 -24.95 10.20 -4.99
C GLU A 195 -25.88 9.20 -5.69
N LYS A 196 -25.32 8.09 -6.19
CA LYS A 196 -26.11 7.03 -6.83
C LYS A 196 -27.22 6.48 -5.90
N LYS A 197 -26.88 6.18 -4.64
CA LYS A 197 -27.86 5.70 -3.66
C LYS A 197 -28.97 6.71 -3.36
N ILE A 198 -28.64 8.00 -3.31
CA ILE A 198 -29.63 9.06 -3.09
C ILE A 198 -30.60 9.15 -4.28
N GLY A 199 -30.08 9.08 -5.51
CA GLY A 199 -30.89 9.06 -6.74
C GLY A 199 -31.84 7.87 -6.80
N ASP A 200 -31.35 6.67 -6.50
CA ASP A 200 -32.15 5.44 -6.51
C ASP A 200 -33.29 5.50 -5.47
N ASN A 201 -33.00 5.96 -4.25
CA ASN A 201 -34.01 6.13 -3.19
C ASN A 201 -35.09 7.17 -3.54
N ALA A 202 -34.69 8.27 -4.19
CA ALA A 202 -35.63 9.30 -4.63
C ALA A 202 -36.57 8.80 -5.75
N SER A 203 -36.04 7.99 -6.68
CA SER A 203 -36.83 7.33 -7.73
C SER A 203 -37.82 6.33 -7.14
N HIS A 204 -37.37 5.46 -6.23
CA HIS A 204 -38.24 4.50 -5.56
C HIS A 204 -39.36 5.18 -4.76
N LYS A 205 -39.08 6.28 -4.06
CA LYS A 205 -40.11 7.01 -3.29
C LYS A 205 -41.20 7.58 -4.21
N LYS A 206 -40.85 8.13 -5.37
CA LYS A 206 -41.82 8.62 -6.38
C LYS A 206 -42.70 7.50 -6.94
N SER A 207 -42.14 6.32 -7.18
CA SER A 207 -42.91 5.16 -7.64
C SER A 207 -43.97 4.68 -6.64
N VAL A 208 -43.69 4.80 -5.34
CA VAL A 208 -44.61 4.34 -4.27
C VAL A 208 -45.69 5.37 -3.96
N THR A 209 -45.45 6.67 -4.19
CA THR A 209 -46.42 7.74 -3.91
C THR A 209 -47.41 8.03 -5.05
N ASN A 210 -47.17 7.47 -6.25
CA ASN A 210 -48.05 7.59 -7.41
C ASN A 210 -49.04 6.41 -7.54
N LEU A 211 -49.20 5.60 -6.48
CA LEU A 211 -50.19 4.53 -6.32
C LEU A 211 -51.16 4.93 -5.21
#